data_AF-A0A848EL71-F1
#
_entry.id   AF-A0A848EL71-F1
#
_cell.length_a   1.000
_cell.length_b   1.000
_cell.length_c   1.000
_cell.angle_alpha   90.00
_cell.angle_beta   90.00
_cell.angle_gamma   90.00
#
_symmetry.space_group_name_H-M   'P 1'
#
loop_
_entity.id
_entity.type
_entity.pdbx_description
1 polymer ?
#
loop_
_entity_poly.entity_id
_entity_poly.type
_entity_poly.pdbx_seq_one_letter_code
_entity_poly.pdbx_strand_id
1 'polypeptide(L)' 'MFGGKDMSKMMKQMGVDMDELDADKVEVHMGDQKLVFSNPSISKIDAQGNEIFQLQGN' A
#
# COMPACT_ATOMS: atom_id res chain seq x y z
N MET A 1 1.87 -24.34 9.66
CA MET A 1 1.54 -23.13 8.87
C MET A 1 2.39 -22.01 9.43
N PHE A 2 3.25 -21.40 8.62
CA PHE A 2 4.11 -20.29 9.04
C PHE A 2 3.24 -19.12 9.50
N GLY A 3 3.50 -18.58 10.69
CA GLY A 3 2.73 -17.46 11.23
C GLY A 3 3.07 -16.16 10.49
N GLY A 4 2.17 -15.17 10.53
CA GLY A 4 2.37 -13.87 9.84
C GLY A 4 3.68 -13.14 10.21
N LYS A 5 4.21 -13.36 11.42
CA LYS A 5 5.50 -12.81 11.86
C LYS A 5 6.70 -13.39 11.11
N ASP A 6 6.65 -14.66 10.72
CA ASP A 6 7.73 -15.31 9.97
C ASP A 6 7.74 -14.79 8.52
N MET A 7 6.56 -14.55 7.94
CA MET A 7 6.41 -13.97 6.60
C MET A 7 6.95 -12.53 6.52
N SER A 8 6.63 -11.65 7.47
CA SER A 8 7.18 -10.27 7.45
C SER A 8 8.70 -10.23 7.55
N LYS A 9 9.32 -11.12 8.33
CA LYS A 9 10.79 -11.18 8.41
C LYS A 9 11.41 -11.66 7.10
N MET A 10 10.77 -12.64 6.45
CA MET A 10 11.23 -13.17 5.17
C MET A 10 11.12 -12.13 4.05
N MET A 11 10.02 -11.36 4.01
CA MET A 11 9.81 -10.27 3.04
C MET A 11 10.89 -9.19 3.15
N LYS A 12 11.22 -8.76 4.39
CA LYS A 12 12.30 -7.80 4.63
C LYS A 12 13.67 -8.31 4.18
N GLN A 13 13.96 -9.60 4.39
CA GLN A 13 15.20 -10.21 3.89
C GLN A 13 15.28 -10.25 2.36
N MET A 14 14.14 -10.21 1.67
CA MET A 14 14.06 -10.12 0.21
C MET A 14 14.09 -8.67 -0.32
N GLY A 15 14.30 -7.68 0.56
CA GLY A 15 14.29 -6.26 0.21
C GLY A 15 12.90 -5.75 -0.13
N VAL A 16 11.86 -6.35 0.47
CA VAL A 16 10.48 -5.90 0.36
C VAL A 16 10.03 -5.34 1.70
N ASP A 17 9.73 -4.05 1.74
CA ASP A 17 9.17 -3.37 2.91
C ASP A 17 7.70 -3.03 2.66
N MET A 18 6.87 -3.16 3.69
CA MET A 18 5.43 -2.89 3.62
C MET A 18 5.03 -1.98 4.77
N ASP A 19 4.36 -0.89 4.43
CA ASP A 19 3.88 0.13 5.35
C ASP A 19 2.38 0.36 5.13
N GLU A 20 1.61 0.52 6.21
CA GLU A 20 0.24 1.02 6.14
C GLU A 20 0.26 2.53 6.31
N LEU A 21 -0.46 3.24 5.44
CA LEU A 21 -0.56 4.69 5.45
C LEU A 21 -1.98 5.11 5.81
N ASP A 22 -2.10 5.90 6.87
CA ASP A 22 -3.35 6.55 7.25
C ASP A 22 -3.55 7.81 6.40
N ALA A 23 -4.60 7.84 5.60
CA ALA A 23 -4.94 8.98 4.76
C ALA A 23 -6.39 9.42 5.00
N ASP A 24 -6.59 10.70 5.28
CA ASP A 24 -7.94 11.27 5.43
C ASP A 24 -8.67 11.34 4.07
N LYS A 25 -7.92 11.47 2.97
CA LYS A 25 -8.45 11.63 1.61
C LYS A 25 -7.45 11.20 0.55
N VAL A 26 -7.91 10.52 -0.50
CA VAL A 26 -7.14 10.24 -1.72
C VAL A 26 -7.91 10.72 -2.94
N GLU A 27 -7.20 11.35 -3.87
CA GLU A 27 -7.74 11.76 -5.16
C GLU A 27 -6.92 11.15 -6.28
N VAL A 28 -7.57 10.36 -7.15
CA VAL A 28 -6.94 9.79 -8.36
C VAL A 28 -7.42 10.58 -9.56
N HIS A 29 -6.51 11.26 -10.23
CA HIS A 29 -6.78 12.07 -11.41
C HIS A 29 -6.51 11.24 -12.68
N MET A 30 -7.52 11.10 -13.54
CA MET A 30 -7.48 10.32 -14.78
C MET A 30 -7.99 11.19 -15.94
N GLY A 31 -7.11 12.06 -16.45
CA GLY A 31 -7.50 13.07 -17.43
C GLY A 31 -8.57 14.00 -16.84
N ASP A 32 -9.75 14.02 -17.46
CA ASP A 32 -10.89 14.86 -17.04
C ASP A 32 -11.72 14.24 -15.91
N GLN A 33 -11.40 13.01 -15.50
CA GLN A 33 -12.12 12.30 -14.44
C GLN A 33 -11.32 12.32 -13.13
N LYS A 34 -12.04 12.36 -12.01
CA LYS A 34 -11.45 12.24 -10.68
C LYS A 34 -12.21 11.22 -9.85
N LEU A 35 -11.48 10.29 -9.23
CA LEU A 35 -11.98 9.46 -8.14
C LEU A 35 -11.59 10.12 -6.82
N VAL A 36 -12.51 10.21 -5.88
CA VAL A 36 -12.29 10.79 -4.55
C VAL A 36 -12.70 9.77 -3.52
N PHE A 37 -11.76 9.39 -2.66
CA PHE A 37 -11.96 8.45 -1.57
C PHE A 37 -11.78 9.18 -0.24
N SER A 38 -12.70 8.98 0.70
CA SER A 38 -12.63 9.52 2.06
C SER A 38 -12.21 8.45 3.03
N ASN A 39 -11.19 8.72 3.85
CA ASN A 39 -10.57 7.78 4.78
C ASN A 39 -10.26 6.40 4.17
N PRO A 40 -9.61 6.30 2.99
CA PRO A 40 -9.27 5.01 2.43
C PRO A 40 -8.13 4.34 3.19
N SER A 41 -8.07 3.01 3.09
CA SER A 41 -6.92 2.23 3.54
C SER A 41 -5.86 2.20 2.42
N ILE A 42 -4.62 2.55 2.75
CA ILE A 42 -3.50 2.51 1.80
C ILE A 42 -2.41 1.60 2.35
N SER A 43 -1.93 0.68 1.53
CA SER A 43 -0.69 -0.06 1.80
C SER A 43 0.37 0.29 0.77
N LYS A 44 1.55 0.72 1.23
CA LYS A 44 2.74 0.93 0.42
C LYS A 44 3.63 -0.31 0.50
N ILE A 45 4.08 -0.78 -0.64
CA ILE A 45 5.06 -1.86 -0.77
C ILE A 45 6.25 -1.29 -1.52
N ASP A 46 7.42 -1.26 -0.89
CA ASP A 46 8.69 -1.00 -1.58
C ASP A 46 9.29 -2.34 -1.97
N ALA A 47 9.41 -2.59 -3.26
CA ALA A 47 10.03 -3.79 -3.80
C ALA A 47 11.17 -3.40 -4.74
N GLN A 48 12.41 -3.52 -4.24
CA GLN A 48 13.63 -3.29 -5.03
C GLN A 48 13.64 -1.91 -5.73
N GLY A 49 13.16 -0.87 -5.04
CA GLY A 49 13.10 0.51 -5.56
C GLY A 49 11.86 0.82 -6.39
N ASN A 50 10.90 -0.11 -6.50
CA ASN A 50 9.58 0.16 -7.05
C ASN A 50 8.59 0.33 -5.91
N GLU A 51 7.92 1.48 -5.86
CA GLU A 51 6.85 1.73 -4.90
C GLU A 51 5.51 1.32 -5.50
N ILE A 52 4.83 0.38 -4.85
CA ILE A 52 3.51 -0.10 -5.22
C ILE A 52 2.53 0.33 -4.13
N PHE A 53 1.47 1.02 -4.51
CA PHE A 53 0.41 1.46 -3.60
C PHE A 53 -0.86 0.66 -3.87
N GLN A 54 -1.39 0.01 -2.83
CA GLN A 54 -2.72 -0.60 -2.85
C GLN A 54 -3.68 0.32 -2.12
N LEU A 55 -4.72 0.75 -2.84
CA LEU A 55 -5.78 1.62 -2.32
C LEU A 55 -7.06 0.81 -2.17
N GLN A 56 -7.63 0.79 -0.97
CA GLN A 56 -8.94 0.20 -0.70
C GLN A 56 -9.85 1.27 -0.07
N GLY A 57 -10.92 1.64 -0.78
CA GLY A 57 -11.90 2.62 -0.33
C GLY A 57 -13.23 2.44 -1.06
N ASN A 58 -14.30 3.00 -0.50
CA ASN A 58 -15.63 3.06 -1.13
C ASN A 58 -15.83 4.40 -1.84
#